data_AF-F0T8Y1-F1
#
_entry.id   AF-F0T8Y1-F1
#
_cell.length_a   1.000
_cell.length_b   1.000
_cell.length_c   1.000
_cell.angle_alpha   90.00
_cell.angle_beta   90.00
_cell.angle_gamma   90.00
#
_symmetry.space_group_name_H-M   'P 1'
#
loop_
_entity.id
_entity.type
_entity.pdbx_description
1 polymer ?
#
loop_
_entity_poly.entity_id
_entity_poly.type
_entity_poly.pdbx_seq_one_letter_code
_entity_poly.pdbx_strand_id
1 'polypeptide(L)'
;MKTKLLPLLLMVMFAFSVAQPIFASNPQLEDTKIADKFGNPLKDITVNAGETIELQARLYWFYYTVDDSKPVWIPQVVRYLDFYVYKLNANGTNGDLVWSDTAVTNFFTANANPDTFKLEKGNYRLFVKYDGSLKPCNTTAKIYVV
;
A
#
# COMPACT_ATOMS: atom_id res chain seq x y z
N MET A 1 -19.32 -25.62 43.67
CA MET A 1 -18.35 -24.62 43.17
C MET A 1 -18.35 -24.64 41.65
N LYS A 2 -18.84 -23.58 41.01
CA LYS A 2 -18.69 -23.34 39.58
C LYS A 2 -18.07 -21.95 39.42
N THR A 3 -16.80 -21.94 39.04
CA THR A 3 -16.04 -20.76 38.64
C THR A 3 -16.70 -20.14 37.41
N LYS A 4 -17.10 -18.85 37.48
CA LYS A 4 -17.41 -18.05 36.29
C LYS A 4 -16.20 -17.16 36.03
N LEU A 5 -15.34 -17.65 35.15
CA LEU A 5 -14.25 -16.90 34.55
C LEU A 5 -14.84 -15.78 33.69
N LEU A 6 -14.67 -14.54 34.14
CA LEU A 6 -14.26 -13.38 33.36
C LEU A 6 -14.70 -13.29 31.87
N PRO A 7 -15.70 -12.47 31.51
CA PRO A 7 -15.82 -11.93 30.16
C PRO A 7 -15.30 -10.49 30.15
N LEU A 8 -14.01 -10.30 30.42
CA LEU A 8 -13.33 -9.00 30.23
C LEU A 8 -12.17 -9.10 29.23
N LEU A 9 -12.02 -10.26 28.57
CA LEU A 9 -10.90 -10.56 27.66
C LEU A 9 -11.35 -10.72 26.20
N LEU A 10 -12.37 -9.95 25.78
CA LEU A 10 -12.93 -10.03 24.42
C LEU A 10 -13.29 -8.65 23.82
N MET A 11 -12.65 -7.58 24.30
CA MET A 11 -12.39 -6.41 23.45
C MET A 11 -11.06 -6.67 22.74
N VAL A 12 -11.12 -7.59 21.79
CA VAL A 12 -10.08 -7.79 20.78
C VAL A 12 -9.80 -6.43 20.14
N MET A 13 -8.55 -6.03 20.22
CA MET A 13 -7.96 -4.87 19.58
C MET A 13 -8.39 -4.77 18.11
N PHE A 14 -9.43 -4.01 17.83
CA PHE A 14 -9.71 -3.45 16.50
C PHE A 14 -9.42 -1.95 16.48
N ALA A 15 -8.39 -1.54 17.22
CA ALA A 15 -7.66 -0.33 16.88
C ALA A 15 -6.74 -0.67 15.70
N PHE A 16 -7.32 -0.73 14.48
CA PHE A 16 -6.52 -0.42 13.31
C PHE A 16 -6.13 1.04 13.45
N SER A 17 -5.00 1.28 14.12
CA SER A 17 -4.31 2.54 14.03
C SER A 17 -4.20 2.85 12.54
N VAL A 18 -4.46 4.12 12.22
CA VAL A 18 -4.15 4.72 10.93
C VAL A 18 -2.63 4.69 10.81
N ALA A 19 -2.05 3.52 10.59
CA ALA A 19 -0.64 3.37 10.34
C ALA A 19 -0.44 3.98 8.96
N GLN A 20 -0.04 5.26 8.96
CA GLN A 20 0.73 5.79 7.85
C GLN A 20 1.80 4.75 7.52
N PRO A 21 2.10 4.47 6.23
CA PRO A 21 3.11 3.49 5.88
C PRO A 21 4.37 3.82 6.68
N ILE A 22 4.71 2.94 7.62
CA ILE A 22 5.89 3.11 8.45
C ILE A 22 7.04 2.74 7.51
N PHE A 23 7.53 3.73 6.78
CA PHE A 23 8.90 3.64 6.29
C PHE A 23 9.74 3.47 7.55
N ALA A 24 10.27 2.27 7.76
CA ALA A 24 11.12 2.01 8.92
C ALA A 24 12.19 3.10 8.97
N SER A 25 12.19 3.89 10.05
CA SER A 25 13.16 4.98 10.23
C SER A 25 14.59 4.44 10.25
N ASN A 26 14.74 3.15 10.57
CA ASN A 26 15.96 2.39 10.45
C ASN A 26 15.66 1.05 9.74
N PRO A 27 15.79 0.98 8.40
CA PRO A 27 15.49 -0.24 7.65
C PRO A 27 16.47 -1.36 7.97
N GLN A 28 15.97 -2.59 8.02
CA GLN A 28 16.77 -3.80 8.16
C GLN A 28 17.03 -4.41 6.78
N LEU A 29 18.14 -5.15 6.66
CA LEU A 29 18.40 -5.93 5.45
C LEU A 29 17.19 -6.78 5.10
N GLU A 30 16.92 -6.81 3.80
CA GLU A 30 15.79 -7.50 3.19
C GLU A 30 14.41 -6.90 3.45
N ASP A 31 14.33 -5.76 4.15
CA ASP A 31 13.08 -5.01 4.20
C ASP A 31 12.61 -4.64 2.80
N THR A 32 11.29 -4.61 2.63
CA THR A 32 10.63 -4.23 1.39
C THR A 32 9.67 -3.08 1.65
N LYS A 33 9.50 -2.22 0.65
CA LYS A 33 8.49 -1.16 0.70
C LYS A 33 7.88 -0.92 -0.66
N ILE A 34 6.64 -0.44 -0.67
CA ILE A 34 5.97 0.07 -1.86
C ILE A 34 5.95 1.60 -1.77
N ALA A 35 6.41 2.26 -2.83
CA ALA A 35 6.67 3.70 -2.84
C ALA A 35 6.46 4.30 -4.24
N ASP A 36 6.52 5.63 -4.33
CA ASP A 36 6.55 6.33 -5.61
C ASP A 36 7.88 6.09 -6.35
N LYS A 37 8.02 6.65 -7.56
CA LYS A 37 9.23 6.49 -8.38
C LYS A 37 10.51 7.03 -7.75
N PHE A 38 10.40 7.86 -6.72
CA PHE A 38 11.51 8.46 -5.99
C PHE A 38 11.77 7.77 -4.64
N GLY A 39 11.03 6.70 -4.33
CA GLY A 39 11.16 5.96 -3.07
C GLY A 39 10.45 6.61 -1.88
N ASN A 40 9.61 7.62 -2.13
CA ASN A 40 8.79 8.31 -1.12
C ASN A 40 7.45 7.59 -0.91
N PRO A 41 6.75 7.85 0.21
CA PRO A 41 5.36 7.43 0.36
C PRO A 41 4.50 7.77 -0.87
N LEU A 42 3.56 6.88 -1.20
CA LEU A 42 2.53 7.21 -2.18
C LEU A 42 1.77 8.45 -1.71
N LYS A 43 1.59 9.41 -2.62
CA LYS A 43 0.89 10.65 -2.32
C LYS A 43 -0.61 10.44 -2.42
N ASP A 44 -1.34 11.17 -1.57
CA ASP A 44 -2.78 11.32 -1.76
C ASP A 44 -3.06 12.00 -3.11
N ILE A 45 -4.17 11.61 -3.73
CA ILE A 45 -4.59 12.07 -5.06
C ILE A 45 -5.90 12.84 -4.93
N THR A 46 -6.04 13.95 -5.66
CA THR A 46 -7.30 14.68 -5.79
C THR A 46 -7.65 14.82 -7.26
N VAL A 47 -8.86 14.41 -7.65
CA VAL A 47 -9.37 14.44 -9.03
C VAL A 47 -10.83 14.86 -9.05
N ASN A 48 -11.35 15.30 -10.20
CA ASN A 48 -12.79 15.56 -10.35
C ASN A 48 -13.55 14.26 -10.63
N ALA A 49 -14.82 14.21 -10.24
CA ALA A 49 -15.69 13.07 -10.53
C ALA A 49 -15.73 12.73 -12.03
N GLY A 50 -15.52 11.46 -12.37
CA GLY A 50 -15.53 10.96 -13.75
C GLY A 50 -14.23 11.18 -14.54
N GLU A 51 -13.22 11.83 -13.96
CA GLU A 51 -11.87 11.87 -14.53
C GLU A 51 -11.19 10.51 -14.46
N THR A 52 -10.38 10.22 -15.48
CA THR A 52 -9.54 9.02 -15.51
C THR A 52 -8.44 9.16 -14.46
N ILE A 53 -8.31 8.15 -13.62
CA ILE A 53 -7.26 8.02 -12.61
C ILE A 53 -6.18 7.08 -13.15
N GLU A 54 -4.94 7.55 -13.09
CA GLU A 54 -3.74 6.78 -13.42
C GLU A 54 -2.92 6.57 -12.16
N LEU A 55 -2.58 5.32 -11.86
CA LEU A 55 -1.78 4.95 -10.69
C LEU A 55 -0.40 4.46 -11.11
N GLN A 56 0.57 4.66 -10.22
CA GLN A 56 1.92 4.13 -10.38
C GLN A 56 2.51 3.84 -9.00
N ALA A 57 3.12 2.67 -8.85
CA ALA A 57 3.90 2.31 -7.67
C ALA A 57 5.18 1.53 -8.05
N ARG A 58 6.15 1.48 -7.14
CA ARG A 58 7.34 0.63 -7.24
C ARG A 58 7.49 -0.21 -5.98
N LEU A 59 7.99 -1.43 -6.14
CA LEU A 59 8.53 -2.22 -5.05
C LEU A 59 10.01 -1.90 -4.86
N TYR A 60 10.46 -1.70 -3.63
CA TYR A 60 11.86 -1.56 -3.28
C TYR A 60 12.27 -2.66 -2.31
N TRP A 61 13.52 -3.09 -2.40
CA TRP A 61 14.17 -4.05 -1.51
C TRP A 61 15.42 -3.41 -0.92
N PHE A 62 15.55 -3.44 0.41
CA PHE A 62 16.70 -2.88 1.11
C PHE A 62 17.83 -3.91 1.14
N TYR A 63 18.81 -3.72 0.26
CA TYR A 63 19.87 -4.71 0.04
C TYR A 63 21.17 -4.05 -0.41
N TYR A 64 22.25 -4.84 -0.45
CA TYR A 64 23.53 -4.41 -0.98
C TYR A 64 23.49 -4.36 -2.51
N THR A 65 24.12 -3.34 -3.10
CA THR A 65 24.49 -3.37 -4.51
C THR A 65 25.87 -4.03 -4.65
N VAL A 66 26.23 -4.44 -5.86
CA VAL A 66 27.52 -5.12 -6.12
C VAL A 66 28.73 -4.27 -5.72
N ASP A 67 28.60 -2.93 -5.80
CA ASP A 67 29.68 -1.98 -5.60
C ASP A 67 29.60 -1.20 -4.27
N ASP A 68 28.56 -1.43 -3.47
CA ASP A 68 28.35 -0.69 -2.22
C ASP A 68 28.47 -1.60 -0.99
N SER A 69 29.26 -1.14 -0.03
CA SER A 69 29.37 -1.75 1.29
C SER A 69 28.20 -1.41 2.22
N LYS A 70 27.32 -0.49 1.81
CA LYS A 70 26.14 -0.07 2.56
C LYS A 70 24.85 -0.51 1.83
N PRO A 71 23.86 -1.03 2.56
CA PRO A 71 22.60 -1.37 1.96
C PRO A 71 21.82 -0.11 1.58
N VAL A 72 21.13 -0.20 0.45
CA VAL A 72 20.29 0.88 -0.10
C VAL A 72 18.95 0.31 -0.56
N TRP A 73 17.98 1.19 -0.77
CA TRP A 73 16.70 0.80 -1.37
C TRP A 73 16.84 0.62 -2.88
N ILE A 74 16.76 -0.62 -3.33
CA ILE A 74 16.90 -0.99 -4.75
C ILE A 74 15.50 -1.27 -5.32
N PRO A 75 15.07 -0.56 -6.37
CA PRO A 75 13.79 -0.83 -7.02
C PRO A 75 13.80 -2.23 -7.65
N GLN A 76 12.72 -2.98 -7.47
CA GLN A 76 12.58 -4.35 -7.94
C GLN A 76 11.74 -4.42 -9.20
N VAL A 77 12.23 -5.17 -10.18
CA VAL A 77 11.60 -5.39 -11.49
C VAL A 77 10.97 -6.78 -11.57
N VAL A 78 9.98 -6.94 -12.45
CA VAL A 78 9.28 -8.21 -12.68
C VAL A 78 8.71 -8.78 -11.37
N ARG A 79 7.99 -7.92 -10.63
CA ARG A 79 7.27 -8.26 -9.40
C ARG A 79 5.83 -7.79 -9.51
N TYR A 80 4.89 -8.64 -9.14
CA TYR A 80 3.46 -8.30 -9.15
C TYR A 80 3.11 -7.47 -7.92
N LEU A 81 2.40 -6.37 -8.13
CA LEU A 81 1.76 -5.57 -7.09
C LEU A 81 0.25 -5.61 -7.29
N ASP A 82 -0.47 -5.83 -6.20
CA ASP A 82 -1.94 -5.83 -6.19
C ASP A 82 -2.46 -4.49 -5.70
N PHE A 83 -3.38 -3.90 -6.45
CA PHE A 83 -3.98 -2.61 -6.19
C PHE A 83 -5.46 -2.80 -5.87
N TYR A 84 -5.91 -2.15 -4.80
CA TYR A 84 -7.30 -2.18 -4.36
C TYR A 84 -7.74 -0.77 -4.00
N VAL A 85 -8.91 -0.38 -4.47
CA VAL A 85 -9.54 0.89 -4.14
C VAL A 85 -10.84 0.62 -3.41
N TYR A 86 -10.91 1.09 -2.17
CA TYR A 86 -12.08 0.98 -1.32
C TYR A 86 -12.76 2.34 -1.18
N LYS A 87 -14.09 2.38 -1.29
CA LYS A 87 -14.85 3.55 -0.85
C LYS A 87 -14.70 3.69 0.67
N LEU A 88 -14.45 4.89 1.17
CA LEU A 88 -14.33 5.11 2.61
C LEU A 88 -15.70 5.33 3.24
N ASN A 89 -15.92 4.68 4.37
CA ASN A 89 -17.06 4.97 5.25
C ASN A 89 -16.89 6.34 5.91
N ALA A 90 -17.98 6.89 6.47
CA ALA A 90 -17.96 8.19 7.15
C ALA A 90 -16.95 8.27 8.32
N ASN A 91 -16.63 7.14 8.94
CA ASN A 91 -15.64 7.01 10.01
C ASN A 91 -14.20 6.79 9.50
N GLY A 92 -13.97 6.81 8.19
CA GLY A 92 -12.65 6.61 7.57
C GLY A 92 -12.16 5.15 7.49
N THR A 93 -13.00 4.16 7.80
CA THR A 93 -12.67 2.74 7.53
C THR A 93 -12.95 2.37 6.08
N ASN A 94 -12.38 1.26 5.61
CA ASN A 94 -12.73 0.71 4.30
C ASN A 94 -14.20 0.27 4.31
N GLY A 95 -14.98 0.78 3.38
CA GLY A 95 -16.25 0.23 2.95
C GLY A 95 -16.04 -0.71 1.76
N ASP A 96 -16.89 -0.58 0.75
CA ASP A 96 -16.89 -1.49 -0.40
C ASP A 96 -15.64 -1.37 -1.27
N LEU A 97 -15.15 -2.51 -1.76
CA LEU A 97 -14.17 -2.56 -2.83
C LEU A 97 -14.85 -2.10 -4.13
N VAL A 98 -14.34 -1.02 -4.73
CA VAL A 98 -14.94 -0.44 -5.95
C VAL A 98 -14.09 -0.69 -7.18
N TRP A 99 -12.81 -1.01 -7.02
CA TRP A 99 -11.91 -1.33 -8.11
C TRP A 99 -10.68 -2.10 -7.60
N SER A 100 -10.16 -2.99 -8.43
CA SER A 100 -8.90 -3.71 -8.16
C SER A 100 -8.22 -4.10 -9.45
N ASP A 101 -6.90 -4.17 -9.42
CA ASP A 101 -6.09 -4.67 -10.53
C ASP A 101 -4.72 -5.16 -10.01
N THR A 102 -4.02 -5.94 -10.82
CA THR A 102 -2.68 -6.44 -10.55
C THR A 102 -1.74 -6.01 -11.67
N ALA A 103 -0.65 -5.33 -11.32
CA ALA A 103 0.35 -4.87 -12.28
C ALA A 103 1.75 -5.36 -11.95
N VAL A 104 2.50 -5.73 -12.98
CA VAL A 104 3.92 -6.13 -12.85
C VAL A 104 4.83 -4.90 -12.90
N THR A 105 5.83 -4.84 -12.02
CA THR A 105 6.88 -3.82 -12.11
C THR A 105 7.68 -4.02 -13.40
N ASN A 106 7.73 -2.97 -14.21
CA ASN A 106 8.33 -3.00 -15.53
C ASN A 106 9.86 -3.20 -15.44
N PHE A 107 10.44 -3.92 -16.41
CA PHE A 107 11.87 -4.23 -16.43
C PHE A 107 12.79 -3.00 -16.52
N PHE A 108 12.40 -1.97 -17.27
CA PHE A 108 13.23 -0.79 -17.51
C PHE A 108 12.97 0.33 -16.51
N THR A 109 11.74 0.45 -16.03
CA THR A 109 11.31 1.59 -15.19
C THR A 109 11.03 1.20 -13.74
N ALA A 110 10.96 -0.10 -13.43
CA ALA A 110 10.49 -0.65 -12.16
C ALA A 110 9.09 -0.19 -11.72
N ASN A 111 8.36 0.52 -12.57
CA ASN A 111 7.01 0.98 -12.32
C ASN A 111 6.01 -0.14 -12.56
N ALA A 112 5.12 -0.37 -11.60
CA ALA A 112 3.86 -1.06 -11.83
C ALA A 112 2.78 0.02 -12.10
N ASN A 113 2.18 -0.07 -13.28
CA ASN A 113 1.09 0.81 -13.71
C ASN A 113 -0.12 -0.09 -13.96
N PRO A 114 -1.09 -0.17 -13.03
CA PRO A 114 -2.34 -0.88 -13.30
C PRO A 114 -3.21 -0.13 -14.31
N ASP A 115 -4.26 -0.79 -14.76
CA ASP A 115 -5.23 -0.21 -15.68
C ASP A 115 -5.88 1.06 -15.09
N THR A 116 -6.28 1.95 -15.99
CA THR A 116 -6.93 3.21 -15.60
C THR A 116 -8.39 2.98 -15.24
N PHE A 117 -8.93 3.81 -14.35
CA PHE A 117 -10.33 3.71 -13.91
C PHE A 117 -10.89 5.07 -13.58
N LYS A 118 -12.21 5.13 -13.34
CA LYS A 118 -12.95 6.34 -12.98
C LYS A 118 -13.75 6.09 -11.72
N LEU A 119 -13.90 7.14 -10.90
CA LEU A 119 -14.65 7.08 -9.66
C LEU A 119 -15.71 8.19 -9.62
N GLU A 120 -16.79 7.91 -8.88
CA GLU A 120 -17.78 8.92 -8.52
C GLU A 120 -17.27 9.81 -7.37
N LYS A 121 -17.94 10.94 -7.15
CA LYS A 121 -17.64 11.85 -6.03
C LYS A 121 -17.60 11.11 -4.69
N GLY A 122 -16.54 11.32 -3.92
CA GLY A 122 -16.35 10.66 -2.63
C GLY A 122 -14.89 10.56 -2.18
N ASN A 123 -14.69 9.91 -1.04
CA ASN A 123 -13.38 9.63 -0.49
C ASN A 123 -13.08 8.14 -0.60
N TYR A 124 -11.88 7.80 -1.04
CA TYR A 124 -11.46 6.42 -1.26
C TYR A 124 -10.09 6.16 -0.64
N ARG A 125 -9.79 4.90 -0.36
CA ARG A 125 -8.47 4.41 0.02
C ARG A 125 -7.90 3.55 -1.08
N LEU A 126 -6.74 3.94 -1.58
CA LEU A 126 -5.85 3.07 -2.32
C LEU A 126 -5.07 2.21 -1.32
N PHE A 127 -5.08 0.90 -1.51
CA PHE A 127 -4.26 -0.07 -0.81
C PHE A 127 -3.45 -0.84 -1.85
N VAL A 128 -2.12 -0.80 -1.75
CA VAL A 128 -1.23 -1.52 -2.65
C VAL A 128 -0.45 -2.55 -1.85
N LYS A 129 -0.38 -3.77 -2.35
CA LYS A 129 0.16 -4.93 -1.63
C LYS A 129 1.19 -5.68 -2.46
N TYR A 130 2.15 -6.28 -1.77
CA TYR A 130 3.08 -7.26 -2.30
C TYR A 130 3.14 -8.47 -1.35
N ASP A 131 2.87 -9.67 -1.87
CA ASP A 131 2.97 -10.95 -1.16
C ASP A 131 3.87 -11.97 -1.90
N GLY A 132 4.78 -11.50 -2.74
CA GLY A 132 5.66 -12.38 -3.51
C GLY A 132 6.79 -13.01 -2.67
N SER A 133 7.88 -13.41 -3.32
CA SER A 133 8.98 -14.14 -2.69
C SER A 133 9.94 -13.29 -1.83
N LEU A 134 9.73 -11.97 -1.77
CA LEU A 134 10.47 -11.09 -0.86
C LEU A 134 9.60 -10.85 0.38
N LYS A 135 10.11 -10.14 1.39
CA LYS A 135 9.31 -9.77 2.56
C LYS A 135 7.97 -9.15 2.10
N PRO A 136 6.81 -9.60 2.61
CA PRO A 136 5.54 -8.98 2.27
C PRO A 136 5.47 -7.55 2.79
N CYS A 137 4.86 -6.65 2.02
CA CYS A 137 4.63 -5.28 2.45
C CYS A 137 3.38 -4.69 1.80
N ASN A 138 2.89 -3.62 2.38
CA ASN A 138 1.77 -2.86 1.83
C ASN A 138 1.96 -1.36 2.07
N THR A 139 1.17 -0.57 1.37
CA THR A 139 1.10 0.87 1.55
C THR A 139 -0.30 1.37 1.23
N THR A 140 -0.64 2.55 1.73
CA THR A 140 -1.93 3.18 1.48
C THR A 140 -1.78 4.63 1.10
N ALA A 141 -2.68 5.12 0.25
CA ALA A 141 -2.91 6.53 -0.02
C ALA A 141 -4.42 6.80 -0.08
N LYS A 142 -4.81 8.06 0.02
CA LYS A 142 -6.21 8.47 -0.17
C LYS A 142 -6.42 9.02 -1.57
N ILE A 143 -7.62 8.81 -2.08
CA ILE A 143 -8.09 9.43 -3.33
C ILE A 143 -9.33 10.25 -2.96
N TYR A 144 -9.26 11.56 -3.21
CA TYR A 144 -10.33 12.51 -3.01
C TYR A 144 -10.94 12.83 -4.38
N VAL A 145 -12.22 12.49 -4.56
CA VAL A 145 -12.95 12.77 -5.80
C VAL A 145 -13.94 13.89 -5.51
N VAL A 146 -13.66 15.09 -6.04
CA VAL A 146 -14.39 16.33 -5.74
C VAL A 146 -15.47 16.67 -6.75
#